data_AF-A0A0W0FMG9-F1
#
_entry.id   AF-A0A0W0FMG9-F1
#
_cell.length_a   1.000
_cell.length_b   1.000
_cell.length_c   1.000
_cell.angle_alpha   90.00
_cell.angle_beta   90.00
_cell.angle_gamma   90.00
#
_symmetry.space_group_name_H-M   'P 1'
#
loop_
_entity.id
_entity.type
_entity.pdbx_description
1 polymer ?
#
loop_
_entity_poly.entity_id
_entity_poly.type
_entity_poly.pdbx_seq_one_letter_code
_entity_poly.pdbx_strand_id
1 'polypeptide(L)'
;MMVTETANPFVVVENIQAELLLATFLFCHGRLLEGQYHLTQAISLAIGAKLHKIRSSHEDSATGMNSPLLPPTSDPMVEGERINAFWTVFILSNCWDATVDTSTSLIAVFGDGNLEVDLPWPLTMPEYQQEGFPPDLPRGTWTVQKFLTQIVPDVSSSNEFSKLAMYAKASILFKRARKIEWHLQRGQEIPDTPPNRVLCDLIESFVASLPPMKGTVIRFAPSELGFPYNAVSGEFSTIGMQLVTLTLAHASIVHVYSVTVETNAASMKKPFEAAKACVEALRNPEVRMYFKRSSRINPCFGCLWENVCQVFVKWIRTARGRVDAEDVRMMFGISEDEVVELLEVIIGVMHSYAWRSPILKQVLEKVRKAYQEIPPSKVYTLS
;
A
#
# COMPACT_ATOMS: atom_id res chain seq x y z
N MET A 1 29.35 -4.62 11.76
CA MET A 1 29.26 -4.01 13.10
C MET A 1 28.99 -5.15 14.08
N MET A 2 29.94 -5.46 14.96
CA MET A 2 29.83 -6.60 15.87
C MET A 2 28.74 -6.34 16.91
N VAL A 3 27.77 -7.26 16.99
CA VAL A 3 26.67 -7.26 17.96
C VAL A 3 27.15 -8.03 19.19
N THR A 4 27.74 -7.34 20.16
CA THR A 4 28.00 -7.91 21.49
C THR A 4 27.90 -6.81 22.54
N GLU A 5 26.67 -6.56 23.02
CA GLU A 5 26.37 -6.17 24.41
C GLU A 5 24.85 -5.95 24.50
N THR A 6 24.19 -6.85 25.23
CA THR A 6 22.82 -6.72 25.78
C THR A 6 21.90 -5.76 25.01
N ALA A 7 21.29 -6.22 23.92
CA ALA A 7 20.30 -5.45 23.19
C ALA A 7 19.13 -5.12 24.12
N ASN A 8 19.13 -3.90 24.66
CA ASN A 8 17.99 -3.36 25.39
C ASN A 8 16.76 -3.49 24.46
N PRO A 9 15.68 -4.18 24.87
CA PRO A 9 14.53 -4.42 24.02
C PRO A 9 13.91 -3.15 23.42
N PHE A 10 14.02 -2.02 24.14
CA PHE A 10 13.60 -0.70 23.68
C PHE A 10 14.44 -0.23 22.48
N VAL A 11 15.76 -0.48 22.51
CA VAL A 11 16.70 -0.04 21.46
C VAL A 11 16.41 -0.72 20.12
N VAL A 12 15.93 -1.97 20.11
CA VAL A 12 15.63 -2.66 18.83
C VAL A 12 14.43 -2.04 18.12
N VAL A 13 13.33 -1.77 18.83
CA VAL A 13 12.13 -1.16 18.24
C VAL A 13 12.42 0.28 17.84
N GLU A 14 13.13 1.04 18.68
CA GLU A 14 13.58 2.40 18.37
C GLU A 14 14.48 2.43 17.12
N ASN A 15 15.40 1.48 16.98
CA ASN A 15 16.23 1.35 15.78
C ASN A 15 15.38 1.06 14.54
N ILE A 16 14.40 0.14 14.62
CA ILE A 16 13.48 -0.13 13.51
C ILE A 16 12.73 1.15 13.13
N GLN A 17 12.20 1.90 14.11
CA GLN A 17 11.50 3.16 13.87
C GLN A 17 12.41 4.19 13.19
N ALA A 18 13.65 4.34 13.66
CA ALA A 18 14.64 5.25 13.08
C ALA A 18 14.96 4.89 11.62
N GLU A 19 15.22 3.60 11.35
CA GLU A 19 15.48 3.08 10.00
C GLU A 19 14.28 3.32 9.06
N LEU A 20 13.05 3.11 9.53
CA LEU A 20 11.84 3.37 8.72
C LEU A 20 11.62 4.85 8.43
N LEU A 21 11.86 5.72 9.40
CA LEU A 21 11.78 7.17 9.22
C LEU A 21 12.82 7.66 8.21
N LEU A 22 14.05 7.17 8.32
CA LEU A 22 15.13 7.50 7.40
C LEU A 22 14.86 6.97 5.99
N ALA A 23 14.43 5.72 5.86
CA ALA A 23 14.02 5.15 4.58
C ALA A 23 12.90 5.98 3.93
N THR A 24 11.84 6.30 4.68
CA THR A 24 10.72 7.12 4.19
C THR A 24 11.18 8.52 3.76
N PHE A 25 12.07 9.15 4.54
CA PHE A 25 12.66 10.43 4.19
C PHE A 25 13.42 10.33 2.86
N LEU A 26 14.30 9.35 2.70
CA LEU A 26 15.10 9.15 1.50
C LEU A 26 14.21 8.88 0.27
N PHE A 27 13.17 8.06 0.41
CA PHE A 27 12.17 7.84 -0.64
C PHE A 27 11.46 9.14 -1.05
N CYS A 28 11.04 9.97 -0.08
CA CYS A 28 10.41 11.27 -0.39
C CYS A 28 11.32 12.19 -1.22
N HIS A 29 12.64 12.05 -1.06
CA HIS A 29 13.66 12.84 -1.77
C HIS A 29 14.22 12.13 -3.02
N GLY A 30 13.59 11.02 -3.47
CA GLY A 30 14.01 10.28 -4.66
C GLY A 30 15.31 9.49 -4.51
N ARG A 31 15.86 9.35 -3.30
CA ARG A 31 17.07 8.56 -3.01
C ARG A 31 16.70 7.10 -2.81
N LEU A 32 16.21 6.45 -3.86
CA LEU A 32 15.58 5.12 -3.80
C LEU A 32 16.52 4.05 -3.26
N LEU A 33 17.75 3.94 -3.77
CA LEU A 33 18.72 2.92 -3.35
C LEU A 33 19.07 3.02 -1.86
N GLU A 34 19.26 4.24 -1.37
CA GLU A 34 19.57 4.47 0.04
C GLU A 34 18.35 4.21 0.93
N GLY A 35 17.15 4.60 0.47
CA GLY A 35 15.91 4.26 1.15
C GLY A 35 15.72 2.74 1.25
N GLN A 36 16.04 2.00 0.18
CA GLN A 36 16.01 0.53 0.18
C GLN A 36 17.03 -0.06 1.14
N TYR A 37 18.25 0.50 1.23
CA TYR A 37 19.25 0.07 2.19
C TYR A 37 18.71 0.12 3.62
N HIS A 38 18.19 1.28 4.05
CA HIS A 38 17.63 1.45 5.39
C HIS A 38 16.38 0.60 5.64
N LEU A 39 15.52 0.44 4.63
CA LEU A 39 14.37 -0.45 4.72
C LEU A 39 14.82 -1.91 4.91
N THR A 40 15.85 -2.37 4.18
CA THR A 40 16.42 -3.72 4.36
C THR A 40 17.00 -3.91 5.76
N GLN A 41 17.67 -2.89 6.32
CA GLN A 41 18.15 -2.94 7.71
C GLN A 41 16.98 -3.10 8.71
N ALA A 42 15.89 -2.33 8.53
CA ALA A 42 14.68 -2.47 9.35
C ALA A 42 14.06 -3.88 9.23
N ILE A 43 14.04 -4.44 8.01
CA ILE A 43 13.57 -5.82 7.75
C ILE A 43 14.43 -6.84 8.50
N SER A 44 15.75 -6.74 8.39
CA SER A 44 16.68 -7.64 9.08
C SER A 44 16.54 -7.56 10.59
N LEU A 45 16.37 -6.36 11.15
CA LEU A 45 16.12 -6.17 12.58
C LEU A 45 14.78 -6.80 13.01
N ALA A 46 13.70 -6.56 12.26
CA ALA A 46 12.37 -7.09 12.60
C ALA A 46 12.32 -8.62 12.53
N ILE A 47 12.97 -9.23 11.53
CA ILE A 47 13.06 -10.69 11.39
C ILE A 47 13.99 -11.29 12.44
N GLY A 48 15.18 -10.72 12.61
CA GLY A 48 16.17 -11.17 13.61
C GLY A 48 15.64 -11.06 15.04
N ALA A 49 14.79 -10.07 15.31
CA ALA A 49 14.09 -9.92 16.57
C ALA A 49 12.81 -10.78 16.70
N LYS A 50 12.52 -11.61 15.69
CA LYS A 50 11.34 -12.49 15.62
C LYS A 50 10.01 -11.76 15.83
N LEU A 51 9.91 -10.50 15.41
CA LEU A 51 8.66 -9.74 15.56
C LEU A 51 7.50 -10.36 14.76
N HIS A 52 7.81 -11.10 13.70
CA HIS A 52 6.85 -11.86 12.89
C HIS A 52 6.22 -13.08 13.60
N LYS A 53 6.68 -13.42 14.81
CA LYS A 53 6.22 -14.59 15.59
C LYS A 53 5.64 -14.20 16.96
N ILE A 54 5.35 -12.91 17.20
CA ILE A 54 4.75 -12.49 18.47
C ILE A 54 3.38 -13.16 18.63
N ARG A 55 3.23 -13.91 19.73
CA ARG A 55 2.06 -14.76 20.04
C ARG A 55 1.87 -15.92 19.06
N SER A 56 2.91 -16.41 18.39
CA SER A 56 2.84 -17.62 17.57
C SER A 56 2.50 -18.85 18.42
N SER A 57 1.69 -19.78 17.87
CA SER A 57 1.46 -21.08 18.50
C SER A 57 2.57 -22.08 18.23
N HIS A 58 3.43 -21.82 17.24
CA HIS A 58 4.61 -22.63 16.97
C HIS A 58 5.67 -22.28 18.02
N GLU A 59 5.89 -23.18 18.97
CA GLU A 59 7.02 -23.07 19.89
C GLU A 59 8.31 -23.26 19.10
N ASP A 60 9.04 -22.16 18.89
CA ASP A 60 10.43 -22.25 18.53
C ASP A 60 11.15 -22.89 19.72
N SER A 61 11.51 -24.18 19.62
CA SER A 61 12.21 -24.93 20.65
C SER A 61 13.32 -24.09 21.28
N ALA A 62 13.11 -23.65 22.52
CA ALA A 62 13.91 -22.65 23.22
C ALA A 62 15.26 -23.19 23.73
N THR A 63 15.89 -24.08 22.95
CA THR A 63 17.20 -24.68 23.26
C THR A 63 18.16 -24.42 22.10
N GLY A 64 18.92 -23.32 22.17
CA GLY A 64 20.00 -23.00 21.22
C GLY A 64 19.90 -21.63 20.56
N MET A 65 20.70 -21.44 19.49
CA MET A 65 20.94 -20.22 18.69
C MET A 65 19.69 -19.55 18.07
N ASN A 66 18.50 -20.03 18.41
CA ASN A 66 17.18 -19.61 17.93
C ASN A 66 16.35 -18.88 19.01
N SER A 67 16.94 -18.44 20.13
CA SER A 67 16.21 -17.61 21.10
C SER A 67 15.85 -16.25 20.48
N PRO A 68 14.61 -15.74 20.61
CA PRO A 68 14.24 -14.42 20.10
C PRO A 68 15.16 -13.34 20.70
N LEU A 69 15.59 -12.38 19.87
CA LEU A 69 16.43 -11.26 20.31
C LEU A 69 15.77 -10.42 21.41
N LEU A 70 14.43 -10.47 21.50
CA LEU A 70 13.64 -9.75 22.48
C LEU A 70 12.97 -10.73 23.45
N PRO A 71 13.04 -10.47 24.77
CA PRO A 71 12.30 -11.26 25.74
C PRO A 71 10.79 -11.07 25.55
N PRO A 72 9.97 -12.08 25.88
CA PRO A 72 8.53 -11.90 26.01
C PRO A 72 8.21 -10.71 26.92
N THR A 73 7.20 -9.93 26.57
CA THR A 73 6.73 -8.80 27.38
C THR A 73 5.30 -9.07 27.85
N SER A 74 5.01 -8.76 29.11
CA SER A 74 3.66 -8.76 29.65
C SER A 74 2.99 -7.39 29.57
N ASP A 75 3.73 -6.35 29.16
CA ASP A 75 3.21 -5.00 28.95
C ASP A 75 2.51 -4.93 27.57
N PRO A 76 1.18 -4.72 27.53
CA PRO A 76 0.41 -4.61 26.29
C PRO A 76 0.85 -3.45 25.40
N MET A 77 1.37 -2.36 25.96
CA MET A 77 1.84 -1.22 25.17
C MET A 77 3.13 -1.57 24.42
N VAL A 78 4.12 -2.14 25.11
CA VAL A 78 5.39 -2.58 24.50
C VAL A 78 5.13 -3.67 23.46
N GLU A 79 4.19 -4.57 23.73
CA GLU A 79 3.77 -5.56 22.75
C GLU A 79 3.12 -4.92 21.52
N GLY A 80 2.21 -3.96 21.73
CA GLY A 80 1.57 -3.21 20.66
C GLY A 80 2.56 -2.44 19.78
N GLU A 81 3.57 -1.81 20.37
CA GLU A 81 4.64 -1.14 19.62
C GLU A 81 5.43 -2.11 18.73
N ARG A 82 5.76 -3.30 19.24
CA ARG A 82 6.47 -4.33 18.47
C ARG A 82 5.64 -4.84 17.29
N ILE A 83 4.34 -5.07 17.51
CA ILE A 83 3.40 -5.51 16.47
C ILE A 83 3.25 -4.43 15.39
N ASN A 84 3.03 -3.19 15.80
CA ASN A 84 2.90 -2.06 14.88
C ASN A 84 4.20 -1.79 14.10
N ALA A 85 5.36 -1.93 14.74
CA ALA A 85 6.65 -1.82 14.08
C ALA A 85 6.80 -2.86 12.97
N PHE A 86 6.53 -4.15 13.26
CA PHE A 86 6.58 -5.19 12.23
C PHE A 86 5.64 -4.90 11.06
N TRP A 87 4.36 -4.61 11.33
CA TRP A 87 3.41 -4.35 10.25
C TRP A 87 3.79 -3.13 9.40
N THR A 88 4.40 -2.11 10.00
CA THR A 88 4.91 -0.95 9.26
C THR A 88 6.09 -1.32 8.35
N VAL A 89 7.07 -2.10 8.85
CA VAL A 89 8.15 -2.66 8.03
C VAL A 89 7.58 -3.48 6.87
N PHE A 90 6.63 -4.35 7.17
CA PHE A 90 6.01 -5.26 6.21
C PHE A 90 5.24 -4.50 5.11
N ILE A 91 4.45 -3.48 5.48
CA ILE A 91 3.76 -2.59 4.52
C ILE A 91 4.74 -1.91 3.60
N LEU A 92 5.77 -1.24 4.16
CA LEU A 92 6.74 -0.51 3.36
C LEU A 92 7.52 -1.45 2.45
N SER A 93 7.92 -2.62 2.96
CA SER A 93 8.53 -3.67 2.14
C SER A 93 7.64 -4.06 0.96
N ASN A 94 6.36 -4.35 1.19
CA ASN A 94 5.44 -4.75 0.13
C ASN A 94 5.20 -3.65 -0.90
N CYS A 95 5.01 -2.41 -0.45
CA CYS A 95 4.83 -1.28 -1.35
C CYS A 95 6.07 -1.07 -2.22
N TRP A 96 7.26 -1.02 -1.64
CA TRP A 96 8.47 -0.69 -2.39
C TRP A 96 8.97 -1.83 -3.29
N ASP A 97 8.83 -3.09 -2.85
CA ASP A 97 9.15 -4.28 -3.66
C ASP A 97 8.29 -4.37 -4.92
N ALA A 98 7.01 -3.98 -4.83
CA ALA A 98 6.09 -4.00 -5.95
C ALA A 98 6.29 -2.82 -6.94
N THR A 99 6.94 -1.74 -6.49
CA THR A 99 7.10 -0.49 -7.27
C THR A 99 8.46 -0.37 -7.96
N VAL A 100 9.50 -1.01 -7.41
CA VAL A 100 10.83 -1.07 -8.03
C VAL A 100 10.89 -2.29 -8.93
N ASP A 101 11.41 -2.15 -10.16
CA ASP A 101 11.52 -3.25 -11.11
C ASP A 101 12.15 -4.49 -10.44
N THR A 102 11.32 -5.53 -10.29
CA THR A 102 11.54 -6.71 -9.43
C THR A 102 12.84 -7.45 -9.72
N SER A 103 13.43 -7.23 -10.90
CA SER A 103 14.74 -7.76 -11.30
C SER A 103 15.90 -7.32 -10.39
N THR A 104 15.72 -6.27 -9.56
CA THR A 104 16.78 -5.68 -8.71
C THR A 104 16.37 -5.51 -7.24
N SER A 105 15.21 -6.01 -6.84
CA SER A 105 14.69 -5.78 -5.49
C SER A 105 15.54 -6.50 -4.44
N LEU A 106 16.26 -5.73 -3.63
CA LEU A 106 16.94 -6.20 -2.42
C LEU A 106 15.96 -6.61 -1.30
N ILE A 107 14.65 -6.41 -1.51
CA ILE A 107 13.59 -6.45 -0.50
C ILE A 107 12.71 -7.71 -0.62
N ALA A 108 13.07 -8.68 -1.47
CA ALA A 108 12.31 -9.90 -1.75
C ALA A 108 12.18 -10.91 -0.58
N VAL A 109 12.37 -10.48 0.67
CA VAL A 109 12.40 -11.34 1.86
C VAL A 109 11.02 -11.92 2.21
N PHE A 110 9.92 -11.20 1.93
CA PHE A 110 8.56 -11.61 2.30
C PHE A 110 7.75 -12.26 1.15
N GLY A 111 8.37 -12.59 0.02
CA GLY A 111 7.68 -12.84 -1.26
C GLY A 111 7.21 -14.26 -1.58
N ASP A 112 7.78 -15.29 -0.95
CA ASP A 112 7.74 -16.67 -1.51
C ASP A 112 7.33 -17.77 -0.52
N GLY A 113 6.67 -17.44 0.60
CA GLY A 113 6.23 -18.44 1.57
C GLY A 113 7.32 -18.95 2.52
N ASN A 114 8.53 -18.39 2.43
CA ASN A 114 9.65 -18.74 3.33
C ASN A 114 9.56 -18.09 4.71
N LEU A 115 8.79 -17.00 4.87
CA LEU A 115 8.59 -16.36 6.16
C LEU A 115 7.15 -16.54 6.65
N GLU A 116 6.99 -17.35 7.68
CA GLU A 116 5.73 -17.59 8.36
C GLU A 116 5.39 -16.41 9.27
N VAL A 117 4.37 -15.63 8.91
CA VAL A 117 3.89 -14.48 9.71
C VAL A 117 2.81 -14.94 10.68
N ASP A 118 3.22 -15.20 11.91
CA ASP A 118 2.37 -15.56 13.05
C ASP A 118 2.28 -14.39 14.02
N LEU A 119 1.56 -13.37 13.59
CA LEU A 119 1.41 -12.11 14.29
C LEU A 119 -0.04 -11.64 14.14
N PRO A 120 -0.77 -11.31 15.22
CA PRO A 120 -2.10 -10.75 15.08
C PRO A 120 -2.10 -9.44 14.28
N TRP A 121 -3.25 -9.13 13.66
CA TRP A 121 -3.44 -7.83 13.01
C TRP A 121 -3.25 -6.68 14.02
N PRO A 122 -2.66 -5.55 13.58
CA PRO A 122 -2.28 -4.46 14.48
C PRO A 122 -3.50 -3.70 15.01
N LEU A 123 -3.46 -3.32 16.29
CA LEU A 123 -4.42 -2.40 16.91
C LEU A 123 -3.87 -0.98 16.95
N THR A 124 -4.71 -0.04 17.32
CA THR A 124 -4.27 1.32 17.67
C THR A 124 -3.62 1.33 19.05
N MET A 125 -2.70 2.28 19.30
CA MET A 125 -2.07 2.42 20.61
C MET A 125 -3.08 2.61 21.76
N PRO A 126 -4.18 3.38 21.61
CA PRO A 126 -5.23 3.44 22.62
C PRO A 126 -5.92 2.09 22.90
N GLU A 127 -6.17 1.29 21.87
CA GLU A 127 -6.76 -0.06 22.04
C GLU A 127 -5.80 -0.99 22.80
N TYR A 128 -4.49 -0.91 22.51
CA TYR A 128 -3.47 -1.63 23.28
C TYR A 128 -3.43 -1.23 24.75
N GLN A 129 -3.61 0.07 25.04
CA GLN A 129 -3.57 0.60 26.40
C GLN A 129 -4.83 0.24 27.21
N GLN A 130 -5.99 0.19 26.56
CA GLN A 130 -7.28 -0.03 27.23
C GLN A 130 -7.58 -1.50 27.48
N GLU A 131 -7.55 -2.31 26.42
CA GLU A 131 -7.99 -3.71 26.46
C GLU A 131 -6.85 -4.67 26.11
N GLY A 132 -5.81 -4.18 25.42
CA GLY A 132 -4.78 -5.04 24.86
C GLY A 132 -5.42 -6.06 23.93
N PHE A 133 -4.83 -7.25 23.89
CA PHE A 133 -5.52 -8.40 23.29
C PHE A 133 -6.05 -9.31 24.40
N PRO A 134 -7.22 -9.95 24.20
CA PRO A 134 -7.75 -10.92 25.15
C PRO A 134 -6.73 -12.01 25.49
N PRO A 135 -6.64 -12.46 26.76
CA PRO A 135 -5.79 -13.60 27.14
C PRO A 135 -6.14 -14.88 26.37
N ASP A 136 -7.42 -15.04 26.03
CA ASP A 136 -7.96 -16.20 25.32
C ASP A 136 -7.85 -16.08 23.79
N LEU A 137 -7.28 -14.98 23.28
CA LEU A 137 -7.08 -14.82 21.84
C LEU A 137 -6.20 -15.98 21.35
N PRO A 138 -6.68 -16.79 20.38
CA PRO A 138 -5.90 -17.91 19.86
C PRO A 138 -4.54 -17.44 19.39
N ARG A 139 -3.49 -18.15 19.82
CA ARG A 139 -2.13 -17.89 19.34
C ARG A 139 -2.11 -17.92 17.81
N GLY A 140 -1.42 -16.94 17.23
CA GLY A 140 -1.39 -16.72 15.79
C GLY A 140 -0.80 -17.91 15.05
N THR A 141 -1.47 -18.32 13.98
CA THR A 141 -0.94 -19.23 12.96
C THR A 141 -1.26 -18.67 11.60
N TRP A 142 -0.23 -18.50 10.78
CA TRP A 142 -0.32 -18.29 9.34
C TRP A 142 -1.20 -17.09 8.96
N THR A 143 -1.03 -15.96 9.67
CA THR A 143 -1.96 -14.82 9.63
C THR A 143 -2.19 -14.29 8.21
N VAL A 144 -1.10 -14.07 7.46
CA VAL A 144 -1.17 -13.61 6.07
C VAL A 144 -1.79 -14.67 5.17
N GLN A 145 -1.47 -15.95 5.37
CA GLN A 145 -1.99 -17.02 4.55
C GLN A 145 -3.50 -17.21 4.78
N LYS A 146 -3.98 -17.18 6.03
CA LYS A 146 -5.41 -17.26 6.37
C LYS A 146 -6.23 -16.15 5.71
N PHE A 147 -5.68 -14.93 5.70
CA PHE A 147 -6.30 -13.82 4.96
C PHE A 147 -6.38 -14.10 3.46
N LEU A 148 -5.31 -14.61 2.86
CA LEU A 148 -5.25 -14.90 1.43
C LEU A 148 -6.13 -16.09 1.01
N THR A 149 -6.30 -17.09 1.87
CA THR A 149 -7.14 -18.26 1.61
C THR A 149 -8.59 -18.07 2.04
N GLN A 150 -8.95 -16.89 2.57
CA GLN A 150 -10.27 -16.61 3.15
C GLN A 150 -10.73 -17.65 4.17
N ILE A 151 -9.79 -18.28 4.88
CA ILE A 151 -10.14 -19.15 6.01
C ILE A 151 -10.63 -18.23 7.12
N VAL A 152 -11.95 -18.21 7.30
CA VAL A 152 -12.67 -17.41 8.30
C VAL A 152 -11.99 -17.58 9.66
N PRO A 153 -11.54 -16.49 10.31
CA PRO A 153 -11.29 -16.56 11.74
C PRO A 153 -12.64 -16.73 12.43
N ASP A 154 -12.79 -17.83 13.16
CA ASP A 154 -13.86 -17.94 14.15
C ASP A 154 -13.81 -16.71 15.07
N VAL A 155 -14.98 -16.10 15.26
CA VAL A 155 -15.25 -14.92 16.10
C VAL A 155 -14.84 -13.57 15.49
N SER A 156 -15.87 -12.76 15.23
CA SER A 156 -15.88 -11.35 14.88
C SER A 156 -15.03 -10.51 15.84
N SER A 157 -13.72 -10.44 15.59
CA SER A 157 -12.85 -9.56 16.37
C SER A 157 -12.97 -8.13 15.84
N SER A 158 -13.32 -7.20 16.73
CA SER A 158 -13.28 -5.73 16.53
C SER A 158 -11.96 -5.22 15.91
N ASN A 159 -10.92 -6.06 15.98
CA ASN A 159 -9.54 -5.85 15.55
C ASN A 159 -9.35 -5.83 14.02
N GLU A 160 -10.30 -6.32 13.21
CA GLU A 160 -10.14 -6.40 11.75
C GLU A 160 -10.13 -5.04 11.03
N PHE A 161 -10.60 -4.00 11.70
CA PHE A 161 -10.86 -2.67 11.13
C PHE A 161 -9.84 -1.59 11.49
N SER A 162 -8.78 -1.93 12.24
CA SER A 162 -7.70 -0.98 12.48
C SER A 162 -7.15 -0.47 11.13
N LYS A 163 -6.92 0.84 11.04
CA LYS A 163 -6.48 1.48 9.79
C LYS A 163 -5.15 0.90 9.31
N LEU A 164 -4.25 0.56 10.25
CA LEU A 164 -2.97 -0.08 9.93
C LEU A 164 -3.17 -1.53 9.45
N ALA A 165 -4.15 -2.26 9.99
CA ALA A 165 -4.49 -3.60 9.54
C ALA A 165 -5.03 -3.58 8.11
N MET A 166 -5.91 -2.64 7.79
CA MET A 166 -6.43 -2.44 6.44
C MET A 166 -5.30 -2.06 5.46
N TYR A 167 -4.39 -1.20 5.89
CA TYR A 167 -3.22 -0.83 5.08
C TYR A 167 -2.30 -2.05 4.83
N ALA A 168 -2.05 -2.87 5.84
CA ALA A 168 -1.30 -4.12 5.70
C ALA A 168 -1.95 -5.08 4.69
N LYS A 169 -3.25 -5.35 4.84
CA LYS A 169 -4.04 -6.18 3.92
C LYS A 169 -3.98 -5.66 2.48
N ALA A 170 -4.19 -4.36 2.27
CA ALA A 170 -4.09 -3.74 0.95
C ALA A 170 -2.68 -3.88 0.34
N SER A 171 -1.62 -3.74 1.14
CA SER A 171 -0.23 -3.92 0.68
C SER A 171 0.05 -5.36 0.21
N ILE A 172 -0.53 -6.36 0.89
CA ILE A 172 -0.40 -7.78 0.54
C ILE A 172 -1.06 -8.07 -0.80
N LEU A 173 -2.30 -7.59 -0.97
CA LEU A 173 -3.05 -7.75 -2.21
C LEU A 173 -2.34 -7.09 -3.38
N PHE A 174 -1.81 -5.87 -3.17
CA PHE A 174 -1.07 -5.15 -4.19
C PHE A 174 0.20 -5.88 -4.62
N LYS A 175 1.00 -6.36 -3.67
CA LYS A 175 2.21 -7.13 -3.96
C LYS A 175 1.89 -8.41 -4.73
N ARG A 176 0.86 -9.16 -4.32
CA ARG A 176 0.41 -10.39 -4.99
C ARG A 176 -0.06 -10.10 -6.42
N ALA A 177 -0.86 -9.06 -6.61
CA ALA A 177 -1.35 -8.63 -7.92
C ALA A 177 -0.21 -8.26 -8.87
N ARG A 178 0.77 -7.49 -8.40
CA ARG A 178 1.97 -7.11 -9.15
C ARG A 178 2.84 -8.30 -9.51
N LYS A 179 3.00 -9.25 -8.60
CA LYS A 179 3.75 -10.49 -8.86
C LYS A 179 3.10 -11.31 -9.98
N ILE A 180 1.77 -11.48 -9.94
CA ILE A 180 1.03 -12.16 -11.01
C ILE A 180 1.21 -11.45 -12.34
N GLU A 181 1.02 -10.13 -12.39
CA GLU A 181 1.26 -9.34 -13.60
C GLU A 181 2.68 -9.56 -14.15
N TRP A 182 3.69 -9.53 -13.28
CA TRP A 182 5.09 -9.73 -13.66
C TRP A 182 5.36 -11.10 -14.28
N HIS A 183 4.77 -12.18 -13.73
CA HIS A 183 4.90 -13.53 -14.29
C HIS A 183 4.19 -13.66 -15.63
N LEU A 184 2.98 -13.10 -15.74
CA LEU A 184 2.19 -13.12 -16.97
C LEU A 184 2.91 -12.39 -18.11
N GLN A 185 3.49 -11.22 -17.85
CA GLN A 185 4.23 -10.44 -18.85
C GLN A 185 5.46 -11.18 -19.41
N ARG A 186 6.05 -12.09 -18.64
CA ARG A 186 7.21 -12.89 -19.06
C ARG A 186 6.85 -14.20 -19.75
N GLY A 187 5.57 -14.50 -19.93
CA GLY A 187 5.13 -15.78 -20.49
C GLY A 187 5.57 -16.99 -19.66
N GLN A 188 5.91 -16.79 -18.39
CA GLN A 188 6.17 -17.90 -17.48
C GLN A 188 4.83 -18.53 -17.09
N GLU A 189 4.73 -19.86 -17.18
CA GLU A 189 3.61 -20.57 -16.60
C GLU A 189 3.54 -20.21 -15.11
N ILE A 190 2.45 -19.54 -14.72
CA ILE A 190 2.11 -19.43 -13.31
C ILE A 190 1.87 -20.86 -12.84
N PRO A 191 2.57 -21.37 -11.82
CA PRO A 191 2.18 -22.60 -11.17
C PRO A 191 0.78 -22.34 -10.59
N ASP A 192 -0.21 -22.92 -11.25
CA ASP A 192 -1.64 -22.91 -10.94
C ASP A 192 -2.44 -21.63 -11.25
N THR A 193 -3.29 -21.79 -12.29
CA THR A 193 -4.58 -21.12 -12.55
C THR A 193 -4.56 -19.79 -13.35
N PRO A 194 -5.50 -19.54 -14.30
CA PRO A 194 -5.84 -18.20 -14.82
C PRO A 194 -5.98 -17.19 -13.67
N PRO A 195 -5.87 -15.85 -13.89
CA PRO A 195 -5.75 -14.84 -12.82
C PRO A 195 -6.58 -15.24 -11.62
N ASN A 196 -5.90 -15.73 -10.58
CA ASN A 196 -6.48 -16.62 -9.58
C ASN A 196 -7.81 -16.02 -9.15
N ARG A 197 -8.93 -16.62 -9.58
CA ARG A 197 -10.27 -16.05 -9.39
C ARG A 197 -10.51 -15.75 -7.92
N VAL A 198 -9.91 -16.54 -7.04
CA VAL A 198 -9.86 -16.34 -5.58
C VAL A 198 -9.24 -14.99 -5.21
N LEU A 199 -8.12 -14.59 -5.83
CA LEU A 199 -7.50 -13.29 -5.56
C LEU A 199 -8.35 -12.13 -6.11
N CYS A 200 -8.96 -12.28 -7.29
CA CYS A 200 -9.91 -11.28 -7.81
C CYS A 200 -11.07 -11.07 -6.83
N ASP A 201 -11.73 -12.17 -6.45
CA ASP A 201 -12.89 -12.16 -5.55
C ASP A 201 -12.49 -11.60 -4.16
N LEU A 202 -11.28 -11.93 -3.68
CA LEU A 202 -10.74 -11.38 -2.44
C LEU A 202 -10.48 -9.87 -2.53
N ILE A 203 -9.87 -9.38 -3.61
CA ILE A 203 -9.63 -7.94 -3.81
C ILE A 203 -10.96 -7.19 -3.88
N GLU A 204 -11.94 -7.71 -4.64
CA GLU A 204 -13.25 -7.09 -4.80
C GLU A 204 -14.03 -7.04 -3.47
N SER A 205 -14.02 -8.15 -2.70
CA SER A 205 -14.55 -8.21 -1.34
C SER A 205 -13.85 -7.22 -0.40
N PHE A 206 -12.52 -7.12 -0.49
CA PHE A 206 -11.74 -6.19 0.32
C PHE A 206 -12.07 -4.73 -0.02
N VAL A 207 -12.18 -4.37 -1.30
CA VAL A 207 -12.58 -3.03 -1.73
C VAL A 207 -13.98 -2.67 -1.22
N ALA A 208 -14.92 -3.62 -1.27
CA ALA A 208 -16.28 -3.43 -0.75
C ALA A 208 -16.33 -3.24 0.78
N SER A 209 -15.34 -3.76 1.52
CA SER A 209 -15.24 -3.61 2.98
C SER A 209 -14.46 -2.36 3.43
N LEU A 210 -13.92 -1.56 2.50
CA LEU A 210 -13.22 -0.33 2.84
C LEU A 210 -14.16 0.67 3.52
N PRO A 211 -13.77 1.26 4.67
CA PRO A 211 -14.58 2.27 5.34
C PRO A 211 -14.65 3.55 4.49
N PRO A 212 -15.74 4.32 4.57
CA PRO A 212 -15.81 5.61 3.91
C PRO A 212 -14.71 6.54 4.44
N MET A 213 -14.11 7.33 3.55
CA MET A 213 -13.10 8.31 3.92
C MET A 213 -13.72 9.39 4.80
N LYS A 214 -13.49 9.25 6.10
CA LYS A 214 -13.84 10.20 7.16
C LYS A 214 -12.66 10.26 8.12
N GLY A 215 -12.24 11.47 8.47
CA GLY A 215 -11.15 11.65 9.42
C GLY A 215 -10.93 13.11 9.77
N THR A 216 -10.26 13.33 10.89
CA THR A 216 -9.86 14.67 11.34
C THR A 216 -8.49 15.00 10.74
N VAL A 217 -8.37 16.13 10.06
CA VAL A 217 -7.04 16.66 9.69
C VAL A 217 -6.46 17.36 10.93
N ILE A 218 -5.56 16.70 11.66
CA ILE A 218 -4.87 17.31 12.81
C ILE A 218 -4.13 18.58 12.35
N ARG A 219 -4.36 19.67 13.08
CA ARG A 219 -3.63 20.93 12.93
C ARG A 219 -2.21 20.76 13.45
N PHE A 220 -1.21 20.98 12.60
CA PHE A 220 0.05 21.52 13.09
C PHE A 220 -0.10 23.03 13.11
N ALA A 221 -0.40 23.60 14.29
CA ALA A 221 -0.12 25.02 14.48
C ALA A 221 1.41 25.16 14.54
N PRO A 222 2.03 26.07 13.78
CA PRO A 222 3.38 26.49 14.09
C PRO A 222 3.28 27.25 15.42
N SER A 223 3.55 26.58 16.53
CA SER A 223 3.76 27.26 17.80
C SER A 223 5.09 28.00 17.70
N GLU A 224 5.00 29.29 17.35
CA GLU A 224 5.93 30.25 17.92
C GLU A 224 5.85 30.14 19.44
N LEU A 225 7.00 29.93 20.07
CA LEU A 225 7.22 29.87 21.53
C LEU A 225 6.62 28.65 22.24
N GLY A 226 7.53 27.78 22.67
CA GLY A 226 7.26 26.44 23.14
C GLY A 226 6.36 26.34 24.36
N PHE A 227 5.48 25.34 24.34
CA PHE A 227 4.94 24.52 25.45
C PHE A 227 4.09 23.39 24.82
N PRO A 228 3.62 22.40 25.61
CA PRO A 228 4.27 21.13 25.94
C PRO A 228 3.91 19.99 24.97
N TYR A 229 4.81 19.01 24.86
CA TYR A 229 4.78 17.85 23.96
C TYR A 229 3.61 16.85 24.12
N ASN A 230 2.61 17.15 24.94
CA ASN A 230 1.68 16.14 25.48
C ASN A 230 0.33 16.07 24.74
N ALA A 231 0.11 16.92 23.74
CA ALA A 231 -1.11 16.90 22.89
C ALA A 231 -0.81 16.75 21.39
N VAL A 232 0.46 16.55 21.02
CA VAL A 232 0.91 16.41 19.62
C VAL A 232 0.94 14.92 19.19
N SER A 233 0.61 14.00 20.10
CA SER A 233 0.59 12.57 19.85
C SER A 233 -0.74 12.11 19.26
N GLY A 234 -0.73 11.51 18.07
CA GLY A 234 -1.54 10.31 17.89
C GLY A 234 -2.17 10.06 16.52
N GLU A 235 -2.63 11.07 15.77
CA GLU A 235 -3.24 10.80 14.47
C GLU A 235 -2.31 11.27 13.34
N PHE A 236 -1.36 10.41 12.96
CA PHE A 236 -0.92 10.38 11.57
C PHE A 236 -2.16 10.50 10.68
N SER A 237 -2.16 11.43 9.72
CA SER A 237 -3.34 11.75 8.89
C SER A 237 -4.09 10.48 8.51
N THR A 238 -5.18 10.23 9.24
CA THR A 238 -5.99 9.02 9.09
C THR A 238 -6.50 8.94 7.65
N ILE A 239 -6.80 10.11 7.08
CA ILE A 239 -7.14 10.33 5.67
C ILE A 239 -6.01 9.91 4.74
N GLY A 240 -4.75 10.27 5.02
CA GLY A 240 -3.60 9.88 4.20
C GLY A 240 -3.42 8.36 4.14
N MET A 241 -3.55 7.68 5.29
CA MET A 241 -3.49 6.22 5.38
C MET A 241 -4.68 5.54 4.67
N GLN A 242 -5.89 6.07 4.85
CA GLN A 242 -7.08 5.59 4.15
C GLN A 242 -6.95 5.75 2.63
N LEU A 243 -6.42 6.89 2.17
CA LEU A 243 -6.22 7.17 0.74
C LEU A 243 -5.21 6.22 0.11
N VAL A 244 -4.05 6.00 0.74
CA VAL A 244 -3.07 5.04 0.21
C VAL A 244 -3.61 3.61 0.25
N THR A 245 -4.36 3.23 1.29
CA THR A 245 -5.02 1.91 1.38
C THR A 245 -6.01 1.69 0.24
N LEU A 246 -6.90 2.67 -0.01
CA LEU A 246 -7.85 2.63 -1.13
C LEU A 246 -7.12 2.55 -2.47
N THR A 247 -6.08 3.39 -2.65
CA THR A 247 -5.32 3.42 -3.90
C THR A 247 -4.59 2.10 -4.16
N LEU A 248 -4.01 1.46 -3.13
CA LEU A 248 -3.40 0.13 -3.24
C LEU A 248 -4.41 -0.95 -3.62
N ALA A 249 -5.58 -0.94 -2.99
CA ALA A 249 -6.63 -1.92 -3.27
C ALA A 249 -7.11 -1.83 -4.73
N HIS A 250 -7.38 -0.61 -5.22
CA HIS A 250 -7.75 -0.40 -6.61
C HIS A 250 -6.60 -0.64 -7.59
N ALA A 251 -5.36 -0.28 -7.26
CA ALA A 251 -4.20 -0.63 -8.06
C ALA A 251 -4.04 -2.15 -8.19
N SER A 252 -4.39 -2.93 -7.14
CA SER A 252 -4.42 -4.39 -7.20
C SER A 252 -5.37 -4.90 -8.29
N ILE A 253 -6.56 -4.30 -8.42
CA ILE A 253 -7.49 -4.59 -9.53
C ILE A 253 -6.82 -4.28 -10.87
N VAL A 254 -6.20 -3.11 -11.01
CA VAL A 254 -5.53 -2.72 -12.28
C VAL A 254 -4.50 -3.76 -12.70
N HIS A 255 -3.66 -4.25 -11.77
CA HIS A 255 -2.61 -5.22 -12.08
C HIS A 255 -3.13 -6.63 -12.35
N VAL A 256 -4.11 -7.14 -11.60
CA VAL A 256 -4.66 -8.48 -11.85
C VAL A 256 -5.35 -8.58 -13.21
N TYR A 257 -5.98 -7.49 -13.66
CA TYR A 257 -6.69 -7.46 -14.93
C TYR A 257 -5.84 -6.97 -16.13
N SER A 258 -4.59 -6.53 -15.93
CA SER A 258 -3.79 -5.88 -16.98
C SER A 258 -3.56 -6.74 -18.23
N VAL A 259 -3.40 -8.05 -18.06
CA VAL A 259 -3.18 -9.02 -19.15
C VAL A 259 -4.49 -9.40 -19.86
N THR A 260 -5.60 -9.48 -19.14
CA THR A 260 -6.92 -9.78 -19.74
C THR A 260 -7.41 -8.65 -20.65
N VAL A 261 -6.96 -7.42 -20.38
CA VAL A 261 -7.30 -6.24 -21.17
C VAL A 261 -6.70 -6.29 -22.56
N GLU A 262 -5.55 -6.94 -22.72
CA GLU A 262 -4.87 -7.06 -24.02
C GLU A 262 -5.63 -8.00 -24.96
N THR A 263 -6.41 -8.94 -24.40
CA THR A 263 -7.14 -9.96 -25.16
C THR A 263 -8.63 -9.63 -25.37
N ASN A 264 -9.26 -8.85 -24.47
CA ASN A 264 -10.68 -8.51 -24.56
C ASN A 264 -10.99 -7.08 -24.09
N ALA A 265 -11.60 -6.26 -24.95
CA ALA A 265 -12.01 -4.89 -24.62
C ALA A 265 -13.01 -4.82 -23.45
N ALA A 266 -13.89 -5.82 -23.30
CA ALA A 266 -14.83 -5.90 -22.18
C ALA A 266 -14.14 -6.03 -20.80
N SER A 267 -12.89 -6.50 -20.78
CA SER A 267 -12.10 -6.63 -19.55
C SER A 267 -11.57 -5.27 -19.05
N MET A 268 -11.52 -4.23 -19.90
CA MET A 268 -11.06 -2.88 -19.51
C MET A 268 -11.97 -2.19 -18.50
N LYS A 269 -13.23 -2.62 -18.37
CA LYS A 269 -14.22 -1.98 -17.49
C LYS A 269 -13.77 -1.99 -16.03
N LYS A 270 -13.29 -3.12 -15.51
CA LYS A 270 -12.91 -3.25 -14.10
C LYS A 270 -11.71 -2.36 -13.71
N PRO A 271 -10.56 -2.38 -14.44
CA PRO A 271 -9.47 -1.45 -14.21
C PRO A 271 -9.88 0.02 -14.28
N PHE A 272 -10.76 0.36 -15.23
CA PHE A 272 -11.25 1.73 -15.39
C PHE A 272 -12.07 2.20 -14.20
N GLU A 273 -13.05 1.41 -13.75
CA GLU A 273 -13.84 1.76 -12.56
C GLU A 273 -12.96 1.86 -11.30
N ALA A 274 -11.95 1.00 -11.19
CA ALA A 274 -10.97 1.08 -10.10
C ALA A 274 -10.14 2.37 -10.16
N ALA A 275 -9.65 2.76 -11.34
CA ALA A 275 -8.93 4.01 -11.55
C ALA A 275 -9.82 5.23 -11.27
N LYS A 276 -11.09 5.20 -11.72
CA LYS A 276 -12.08 6.25 -11.46
C LYS A 276 -12.34 6.41 -9.96
N ALA A 277 -12.51 5.31 -9.23
CA ALA A 277 -12.71 5.35 -7.77
C ALA A 277 -11.53 6.03 -7.03
N CYS A 278 -10.29 5.81 -7.47
CA CYS A 278 -9.12 6.53 -6.94
C CYS A 278 -9.22 8.04 -7.15
N VAL A 279 -9.67 8.50 -8.33
CA VAL A 279 -9.82 9.93 -8.63
C VAL A 279 -10.99 10.55 -7.87
N GLU A 280 -12.11 9.84 -7.75
CA GLU A 280 -13.26 10.29 -6.95
C GLU A 280 -12.89 10.46 -5.47
N ALA A 281 -12.01 9.60 -4.95
CA ALA A 281 -11.44 9.79 -3.61
C ALA A 281 -10.67 11.12 -3.48
N LEU A 282 -9.99 11.59 -4.53
CA LEU A 282 -9.31 12.90 -4.54
C LEU A 282 -10.29 14.08 -4.59
N ARG A 283 -11.53 13.86 -5.06
CA ARG A 283 -12.58 14.88 -5.06
C ARG A 283 -13.23 15.05 -3.68
N ASN A 284 -13.04 14.11 -2.74
CA ASN A 284 -13.56 14.19 -1.38
C ASN A 284 -13.03 15.46 -0.64
N PRO A 285 -13.91 16.25 0.01
CA PRO A 285 -13.50 17.47 0.73
C PRO A 285 -12.42 17.26 1.79
N GLU A 286 -12.46 16.16 2.54
CA GLU A 286 -11.48 15.83 3.57
C GLU A 286 -10.11 15.51 2.96
N VAL A 287 -10.10 14.80 1.84
CA VAL A 287 -8.87 14.51 1.08
C VAL A 287 -8.28 15.78 0.47
N ARG A 288 -9.12 16.66 -0.08
CA ARG A 288 -8.69 17.98 -0.57
C ARG A 288 -8.08 18.81 0.56
N MET A 289 -8.68 18.78 1.74
CA MET A 289 -8.16 19.49 2.91
C MET A 289 -6.84 18.90 3.39
N TYR A 290 -6.70 17.58 3.37
CA TYR A 290 -5.44 16.89 3.64
C TYR A 290 -4.32 17.39 2.70
N PHE A 291 -4.55 17.45 1.39
CA PHE A 291 -3.52 17.94 0.46
C PHE A 291 -3.25 19.45 0.56
N LYS A 292 -4.24 20.26 0.94
CA LYS A 292 -4.01 21.70 1.20
C LYS A 292 -3.12 21.95 2.41
N ARG A 293 -3.20 21.08 3.42
CA ARG A 293 -2.53 21.28 4.72
C ARG A 293 -1.25 20.46 4.88
N SER A 294 -1.18 19.30 4.24
CA SER A 294 -0.04 18.41 4.39
C SER A 294 1.15 18.91 3.58
N SER A 295 2.27 19.16 4.25
CA SER A 295 3.53 19.45 3.56
C SER A 295 4.18 18.21 2.96
N ARG A 296 3.76 17.02 3.43
CA ARG A 296 4.35 15.72 3.07
C ARG A 296 3.33 14.86 2.34
N ILE A 297 3.83 14.01 1.45
CA ILE A 297 3.03 13.06 0.68
C ILE A 297 3.65 11.67 0.82
N ASN A 298 2.82 10.63 0.90
CA ASN A 298 3.33 9.28 0.91
C ASN A 298 4.05 9.01 -0.42
N PRO A 299 5.35 8.67 -0.41
CA PRO A 299 6.12 8.50 -1.64
C PRO A 299 5.62 7.35 -2.53
N CYS A 300 4.87 6.39 -1.97
CA CYS A 300 4.23 5.32 -2.75
C CYS A 300 3.17 5.84 -3.73
N PHE A 301 2.60 7.03 -3.51
CA PHE A 301 1.64 7.62 -4.45
C PHE A 301 2.21 7.83 -5.84
N GLY A 302 3.53 8.02 -5.98
CA GLY A 302 4.19 8.13 -7.28
C GLY A 302 3.85 6.97 -8.20
N CYS A 303 4.20 5.74 -7.79
CA CYS A 303 3.92 4.56 -8.61
C CYS A 303 2.42 4.25 -8.69
N LEU A 304 1.68 4.39 -7.58
CA LEU A 304 0.25 4.07 -7.57
C LEU A 304 -0.57 4.97 -8.51
N TRP A 305 -0.31 6.27 -8.50
CA TRP A 305 -1.00 7.21 -9.37
C TRP A 305 -0.52 7.14 -10.82
N GLU A 306 0.72 6.69 -11.05
CA GLU A 306 1.15 6.33 -12.40
C GLU A 306 0.26 5.23 -12.97
N ASN A 307 0.02 4.15 -12.23
CA ASN A 307 -0.83 3.03 -12.66
C ASN A 307 -2.27 3.51 -12.96
N VAL A 308 -2.82 4.39 -12.12
CA VAL A 308 -4.15 5.00 -12.34
C VAL A 308 -4.16 5.84 -13.62
N CYS A 309 -3.16 6.70 -13.83
CA CYS A 309 -3.09 7.54 -15.03
C CYS A 309 -2.92 6.72 -16.31
N GLN A 310 -2.14 5.64 -16.27
CA GLN A 310 -1.93 4.76 -17.42
C GLN A 310 -3.24 4.11 -17.89
N VAL A 311 -4.18 3.80 -16.98
CA VAL A 311 -5.51 3.27 -17.34
C VAL A 311 -6.28 4.29 -18.18
N PHE A 312 -6.34 5.56 -17.77
CA PHE A 312 -7.01 6.61 -18.53
C PHE A 312 -6.32 6.88 -19.87
N VAL A 313 -4.99 6.99 -19.88
CA VAL A 313 -4.20 7.17 -21.11
C VAL A 313 -4.44 6.02 -22.10
N LYS A 314 -4.46 4.77 -21.63
CA LYS A 314 -4.76 3.59 -22.45
C LYS A 314 -6.20 3.63 -22.98
N TRP A 315 -7.16 4.03 -22.15
CA TRP A 315 -8.56 4.19 -22.56
C TRP A 315 -8.70 5.23 -23.68
N ILE A 316 -8.13 6.43 -23.51
CA ILE A 316 -8.21 7.51 -24.50
C ILE A 316 -7.55 7.08 -25.81
N ARG A 317 -6.38 6.42 -25.73
CA ARG A 317 -5.68 5.89 -26.91
C ARG A 317 -6.54 4.88 -27.67
N THR A 318 -7.21 3.97 -26.97
CA THR A 318 -8.11 2.99 -27.58
C THR A 318 -9.33 3.66 -28.21
N ALA A 319 -9.95 4.61 -27.52
CA ALA A 319 -11.12 5.34 -28.00
C ALA A 319 -10.83 6.16 -29.27
N ARG A 320 -9.62 6.73 -29.41
CA ARG A 320 -9.22 7.47 -30.63
C ARG A 320 -8.65 6.59 -31.74
N GLY A 321 -8.14 5.41 -31.42
CA GLY A 321 -7.40 4.55 -32.34
C GLY A 321 -8.21 3.49 -33.09
N ARG A 322 -9.37 3.06 -32.56
CA ARG A 322 -10.17 1.98 -33.17
C ARG A 322 -11.29 2.50 -34.07
N VAL A 323 -11.71 1.66 -35.02
CA VAL A 323 -12.96 1.84 -35.79
C VAL A 323 -14.18 1.71 -34.85
N ASP A 324 -14.05 0.93 -33.79
CA ASP A 324 -15.08 0.66 -32.76
C ASP A 324 -15.07 1.71 -31.62
N ALA A 325 -14.69 2.96 -31.90
CA ALA A 325 -14.65 4.04 -30.92
C ALA A 325 -16.00 4.26 -30.23
N GLU A 326 -17.09 4.13 -31.00
CA GLU A 326 -18.47 4.20 -30.52
C GLU A 326 -18.78 3.08 -29.51
N ASP A 327 -18.34 1.85 -29.78
CA ASP A 327 -18.57 0.69 -28.91
C ASP A 327 -17.82 0.79 -27.58
N VAL A 328 -16.60 1.35 -27.59
CA VAL A 328 -15.85 1.65 -26.36
C VAL A 328 -16.54 2.77 -25.58
N ARG A 329 -17.02 3.84 -26.20
CA ARG A 329 -17.74 4.90 -25.48
C ARG A 329 -19.06 4.37 -24.88
N MET A 330 -19.81 3.59 -25.64
CA MET A 330 -21.08 2.98 -25.21
C MET A 330 -20.88 1.93 -24.11
N MET A 331 -19.80 1.15 -24.14
CA MET A 331 -19.50 0.13 -23.12
C MET A 331 -19.26 0.74 -21.72
N PHE A 332 -18.64 1.93 -21.67
CA PHE A 332 -18.31 2.60 -20.43
C PHE A 332 -19.35 3.66 -20.04
N GLY A 333 -20.18 4.12 -20.97
CA GLY A 333 -21.18 5.16 -20.74
C GLY A 333 -20.57 6.48 -20.28
N ILE A 334 -19.33 6.76 -20.69
CA ILE A 334 -18.57 7.96 -20.31
C ILE A 334 -17.97 8.60 -21.56
N SER A 335 -18.05 9.93 -21.63
CA SER A 335 -17.50 10.71 -22.72
C SER A 335 -15.98 10.84 -22.60
N GLU A 336 -15.30 11.16 -23.70
CA GLU A 336 -13.86 11.40 -23.69
C GLU A 336 -13.47 12.59 -22.81
N ASP A 337 -14.27 13.66 -22.84
CA ASP A 337 -14.05 14.88 -22.04
C ASP A 337 -14.09 14.60 -20.54
N GLU A 338 -15.02 13.74 -20.09
CA GLU A 338 -15.09 13.31 -18.70
C GLU A 338 -13.86 12.49 -18.28
N VAL A 339 -13.31 11.65 -19.16
CA VAL A 339 -12.07 10.90 -18.88
C VAL A 339 -10.87 11.84 -18.80
N VAL A 340 -10.81 12.85 -19.67
CA VAL A 340 -9.78 13.90 -19.61
C VAL A 340 -9.88 14.65 -18.28
N GLU A 341 -11.09 15.01 -17.83
CA GLU A 341 -11.30 15.67 -16.53
C GLU A 341 -10.78 14.82 -15.37
N LEU A 342 -11.05 13.51 -15.37
CA LEU A 342 -10.53 12.59 -14.34
C LEU A 342 -8.99 12.58 -14.32
N LEU A 343 -8.37 12.56 -15.50
CA LEU A 343 -6.91 12.61 -15.65
C LEU A 343 -6.34 13.95 -15.17
N GLU A 344 -7.03 15.06 -15.44
CA GLU A 344 -6.64 16.40 -15.00
C GLU A 344 -6.69 16.55 -13.48
N VAL A 345 -7.68 15.96 -12.80
CA VAL A 345 -7.78 16.00 -11.33
C VAL A 345 -6.53 15.41 -10.69
N ILE A 346 -6.13 14.20 -11.08
CA ILE A 346 -4.96 13.53 -10.51
C ILE A 346 -3.65 14.21 -10.91
N ILE A 347 -3.54 14.69 -12.16
CA ILE A 347 -2.41 15.51 -12.63
C ILE A 347 -2.28 16.80 -11.82
N GLY A 348 -3.39 17.47 -11.49
CA GLY A 348 -3.40 18.69 -10.69
C GLY A 348 -2.86 18.46 -9.27
N VAL A 349 -3.26 17.36 -8.63
CA VAL A 349 -2.71 16.98 -7.31
C VAL A 349 -1.22 16.67 -7.42
N MET A 350 -0.80 15.86 -8.40
CA MET A 350 0.63 15.57 -8.62
C MET A 350 1.45 16.84 -8.86
N HIS A 351 0.94 17.76 -9.67
CA HIS A 351 1.59 19.03 -9.97
C HIS A 351 1.82 19.88 -8.73
N SER A 352 0.85 19.93 -7.81
CA SER A 352 0.97 20.68 -6.55
C SER A 352 2.10 20.18 -5.63
N TYR A 353 2.49 18.90 -5.76
CA TYR A 353 3.56 18.27 -4.97
C TYR A 353 4.85 18.01 -5.75
N ALA A 354 4.87 18.19 -7.07
CA ALA A 354 6.02 17.86 -7.92
C ALA A 354 7.31 18.59 -7.49
N TRP A 355 7.21 19.80 -6.97
CA TRP A 355 8.38 20.54 -6.49
C TRP A 355 8.97 20.00 -5.17
N ARG A 356 8.18 19.24 -4.39
CA ARG A 356 8.60 18.62 -3.11
C ARG A 356 8.93 17.13 -3.24
N SER A 357 8.42 16.48 -4.27
CA SER A 357 8.59 15.03 -4.48
C SER A 357 9.16 14.78 -5.86
N PRO A 358 10.47 14.45 -5.95
CA PRO A 358 11.11 14.10 -7.22
C PRO A 358 10.41 12.93 -7.93
N ILE A 359 9.90 11.96 -7.18
CA ILE A 359 9.15 10.82 -7.71
C ILE A 359 7.87 11.30 -8.41
N LEU A 360 7.06 12.13 -7.76
CA LEU A 360 5.84 12.65 -8.38
C LEU A 360 6.13 13.56 -9.57
N LYS A 361 7.24 14.31 -9.54
CA LYS A 361 7.68 15.09 -10.70
C LYS A 361 7.97 14.20 -11.90
N GLN A 362 8.76 13.14 -11.70
CA GLN A 362 9.11 12.19 -12.75
C GLN A 362 7.86 11.50 -13.32
N VAL A 363 6.96 11.05 -12.45
CA VAL A 363 5.69 10.43 -12.85
C VAL A 363 4.82 11.40 -13.62
N LEU A 364 4.69 12.65 -13.16
CA LEU A 364 3.94 13.70 -13.83
C LEU A 364 4.46 13.98 -15.25
N GLU A 365 5.78 14.07 -15.41
CA GLU A 365 6.43 14.24 -16.72
C GLU A 365 6.16 13.05 -17.63
N LYS A 366 6.26 11.82 -17.12
CA LYS A 366 5.97 10.58 -17.85
C LYS A 366 4.51 10.52 -18.31
N VAL A 367 3.55 10.83 -17.44
CA VAL A 367 2.12 10.83 -17.77
C VAL A 367 1.79 11.90 -18.80
N ARG A 368 2.33 13.11 -18.66
CA ARG A 368 2.13 14.19 -19.64
C ARG A 368 2.65 13.82 -21.02
N LYS A 369 3.85 13.24 -21.08
CA LYS A 369 4.43 12.75 -22.34
C LYS A 369 3.54 11.67 -22.98
N ALA A 370 3.13 10.67 -22.20
CA ALA A 370 2.28 9.58 -22.69
C ALA A 370 0.91 10.07 -23.19
N TYR A 371 0.35 11.13 -22.60
CA TYR A 371 -0.87 11.78 -23.05
C TYR A 371 -0.67 12.60 -24.34
N GLN A 372 0.44 13.34 -24.46
CA GLN A 372 0.78 14.11 -25.65
C GLN A 372 1.04 13.23 -26.89
N GLU A 373 1.52 12.01 -26.70
CA GLU A 373 1.74 11.02 -27.76
C GLU A 373 0.43 10.40 -28.30
N ILE A 374 -0.72 10.66 -27.66
CA ILE A 374 -2.01 10.16 -28.15
C ILE A 374 -2.43 10.98 -29.39
N PRO A 375 -2.88 10.33 -30.49
CA PRO A 375 -3.41 11.04 -31.65
C PRO A 375 -4.48 12.07 -31.26
N PRO A 376 -4.60 13.21 -31.98
CA PRO A 376 -5.66 14.18 -31.74
C PRO A 376 -7.03 13.53 -31.94
N SER A 377 -8.05 14.05 -31.25
CA SER A 377 -9.41 13.58 -31.43
C SER A 377 -9.81 13.74 -32.89
N LYS A 378 -10.36 12.67 -33.50
CA LYS A 378 -10.95 12.75 -34.83
C LYS A 378 -12.25 13.52 -34.70
N VAL A 379 -12.16 14.85 -34.77
CA VAL A 379 -13.33 15.69 -34.96
C VAL A 379 -13.89 15.29 -36.33
N TYR A 380 -15.00 14.57 -36.34
CA TYR A 380 -15.79 14.41 -37.56
C TYR A 380 -16.25 15.81 -37.96
N THR A 381 -15.49 16.46 -38.84
CA THR A 381 -16.02 17.58 -39.62
C THR A 381 -17.16 17.02 -40.44
N LEU A 382 -18.38 17.28 -39.96
CA LEU A 382 -19.60 17.16 -40.75
C LEU A 382 -19.43 18.09 -41.96
N SER A 383 -19.05 17.51 -43.09
CA SER A 383 -19.04 18.15 -44.40
C SER A 383 -20.31 17.79 -45.15
#